data_AF-C8N6E3-F1
#
_entry.id   AF-C8N6E3-F1
#
_cell.length_a   1.000
_cell.length_b   1.000
_cell.length_c   1.000
_cell.angle_alpha   90.00
_cell.angle_beta   90.00
_cell.angle_gamma   90.00
#
_symmetry.space_group_name_H-M   'P 1'
#
loop_
_entity.id
_entity.type
_entity.pdbx_description
1 polymer ?
#
loop_
_entity_poly.entity_id
_entity_poly.type
_entity_poly.pdbx_seq_one_letter_code
_entity_poly.pdbx_strand_id
1 'polypeptide(L)'
;MEEPEFLDGEFDKNEINEAMKKLLFDDSELDELIANGSIKPEERSAVKKAAEETAELYLARARDITWQIPGLRSRCISVYESRDLYEAFYDLQWSGEQEMVRLASEEYYYEIFLNTSAIDYIAAPAHKFHEGELQSAAEEMGEEE
;
A
#
# COMPACT_ATOMS: atom_id res chain seq x y z
N MET A 1 15.23 8.68 -10.36
CA MET A 1 14.19 7.63 -10.45
C MET A 1 13.27 8.05 -11.56
N GLU A 2 13.08 7.18 -12.56
CA GLU A 2 11.98 7.31 -13.51
C GLU A 2 10.67 7.12 -12.74
N GLU A 3 9.64 7.89 -13.11
CA GLU A 3 8.29 7.72 -12.55
C GLU A 3 7.76 6.36 -13.00
N PRO A 4 7.12 5.59 -12.10
CA PRO A 4 6.39 4.42 -12.55
C PRO A 4 5.27 4.85 -13.50
N GLU A 5 5.16 4.21 -14.67
CA GLU A 5 4.22 4.57 -15.74
C GLU A 5 2.75 4.67 -15.27
N PHE A 6 2.40 4.04 -14.16
CA PHE A 6 1.07 4.05 -13.55
C PHE A 6 0.70 5.34 -12.78
N LEU A 7 1.63 6.27 -12.55
CA LEU A 7 1.35 7.56 -11.89
C LEU A 7 1.26 8.74 -12.86
N ASP A 8 1.51 8.50 -14.15
CA ASP A 8 1.55 9.55 -15.17
C ASP A 8 0.18 10.23 -15.33
N GLY A 9 0.09 11.46 -14.81
CA GLY A 9 -1.11 12.28 -14.87
C GLY A 9 -2.05 12.18 -13.67
N GLU A 10 -1.77 11.31 -12.69
CA GLU A 10 -2.57 11.23 -11.45
C GLU A 10 -2.08 12.20 -10.37
N PHE A 11 -0.77 12.42 -10.26
CA PHE A 11 -0.16 13.28 -9.25
C PHE A 11 0.97 14.12 -9.84
N ASP A 12 1.15 15.35 -9.35
CA ASP A 12 2.26 16.20 -9.81
C ASP A 12 3.59 15.66 -9.27
N LYS A 13 4.65 15.71 -10.09
CA LYS A 13 5.99 15.29 -9.71
C LYS A 13 6.51 15.98 -8.45
N ASN A 14 6.17 17.25 -8.22
CA ASN A 14 6.57 17.93 -6.99
C ASN A 14 5.79 17.40 -5.78
N GLU A 15 4.51 17.06 -5.95
CA GLU A 15 3.70 16.45 -4.88
C GLU A 15 4.28 15.09 -4.46
N ILE A 16 4.69 14.26 -5.43
CA ILE A 16 5.36 12.97 -5.17
C ILE A 16 6.68 13.22 -4.44
N ASN A 17 7.52 14.15 -4.91
CA ASN A 17 8.81 14.44 -4.28
C ASN A 17 8.67 15.03 -2.87
N GLU A 18 7.68 15.89 -2.62
CA GLU A 18 7.40 16.41 -1.28
C GLU A 18 6.93 15.30 -0.33
N ALA A 19 6.07 14.40 -0.80
CA ALA A 19 5.62 13.25 -0.02
C ALA A 19 6.80 12.31 0.31
N MET A 20 7.68 12.05 -0.66
CA MET A 20 8.86 11.21 -0.48
C MET A 20 9.89 11.83 0.46
N LYS A 21 10.09 13.15 0.44
CA LYS A 21 10.93 13.84 1.43
C LYS A 21 10.39 13.68 2.85
N LYS A 22 9.06 13.78 3.04
CA LYS A 22 8.43 13.59 4.35
C LYS A 22 8.58 12.15 4.87
N LEU A 23 8.74 11.17 4.00
CA LEU A 23 9.04 9.78 4.33
C LEU A 23 10.51 9.56 4.71
N LEU A 24 11.41 10.34 4.11
CA LEU A 24 12.86 10.27 4.30
C LEU A 24 13.33 11.40 5.22
N PHE A 25 12.78 11.45 6.43
CA PHE A 25 13.20 12.44 7.43
C PHE A 25 14.55 12.01 8.03
N ASP A 26 15.62 12.77 7.77
CA ASP A 26 16.97 12.40 8.15
C ASP A 26 17.55 13.24 9.32
N ASP A 27 18.69 12.79 9.87
CA ASP A 27 19.32 13.46 11.00
C ASP A 27 19.87 14.85 10.64
N SER A 28 20.17 15.13 9.37
CA SER A 28 20.58 16.45 8.89
C SER A 28 19.44 17.46 8.85
N GLU A 29 18.23 17.04 8.45
CA GLU A 29 17.03 17.89 8.51
C GLU A 29 16.70 18.29 9.97
N LEU A 30 16.91 17.38 10.93
CA LEU A 30 16.82 17.69 12.35
C LEU A 30 17.84 18.73 12.80
N ASP A 31 19.08 18.62 12.33
CA ASP A 31 20.15 19.57 12.67
C ASP A 31 19.89 20.96 12.07
N GLU A 32 19.33 21.05 10.87
CA GLU A 32 18.89 22.31 10.28
C GLU A 32 17.72 22.95 11.06
N LEU A 33 16.74 22.17 11.49
CA LEU A 33 15.61 22.65 12.31
C LEU A 33 16.05 23.14 13.69
N ILE A 34 17.11 22.57 14.25
CA ILE A 34 17.72 23.08 15.49
C ILE A 34 18.52 24.35 15.21
N ALA A 35 19.32 24.36 14.15
CA ALA A 35 20.17 25.49 13.78
C ALA A 35 19.37 26.75 13.43
N ASN A 36 18.20 26.59 12.81
CA ASN A 36 17.30 27.70 12.49
C ASN A 36 16.34 28.06 13.64
N GLY A 37 16.40 27.34 14.77
CA GLY A 37 15.59 27.59 15.97
C GLY A 37 14.13 27.15 15.88
N SER A 38 13.75 26.37 14.85
CA SER A 38 12.38 25.86 14.69
C SER A 38 12.03 24.80 15.72
N ILE A 39 13.01 24.01 16.18
CA ILE A 39 12.86 23.05 17.28
C ILE A 39 14.02 23.23 18.26
N LYS A 40 13.80 22.88 19.52
CA LYS A 40 14.87 22.88 20.52
C LYS A 40 15.69 21.59 20.45
N PRO A 41 16.97 21.60 20.86
CA PRO A 41 17.79 20.38 20.92
C PRO A 41 17.16 19.26 21.75
N GLU A 42 16.44 19.61 22.83
CA GLU A 42 15.78 18.62 23.69
C GLU A 42 14.57 17.96 23.02
N GLU A 43 14.00 18.59 21.98
CA GLU A 43 12.84 18.11 21.24
C GLU A 43 13.23 17.16 20.09
N ARG A 44 14.54 17.06 19.75
CA ARG A 44 15.07 16.27 18.63
C ARG A 44 14.53 14.84 18.60
N SER A 45 14.59 14.14 19.73
CA SER A 45 14.15 12.74 19.81
C SER A 45 12.64 12.58 19.61
N ALA A 46 11.84 13.53 20.09
CA ALA A 46 10.38 13.46 19.96
C ALA A 46 9.95 13.74 18.52
N VAL A 47 10.57 14.74 17.87
CA VAL A 47 10.33 15.08 16.47
C VAL A 47 10.73 13.93 15.55
N LYS A 48 11.89 13.31 15.79
CA LYS A 48 12.34 12.13 15.03
C LYS A 48 11.33 10.98 15.12
N LYS A 49 10.92 10.62 16.34
CA LYS A 49 9.95 9.55 16.57
C LYS A 49 8.61 9.83 15.89
N ALA A 50 8.12 11.07 15.94
CA ALA A 50 6.87 11.46 15.29
C ALA A 50 6.97 11.36 13.75
N ALA A 51 8.13 11.71 13.17
CA ALA A 51 8.38 11.54 11.74
C ALA A 51 8.44 10.06 11.35
N GLU A 52 9.13 9.22 12.14
CA GLU A 52 9.18 7.76 11.96
C GLU A 52 7.77 7.14 12.02
N GLU A 53 6.97 7.47 13.04
CA GLU A 53 5.58 6.98 13.18
C GLU A 53 4.70 7.43 11.99
N THR A 54 4.91 8.65 11.50
CA THR A 54 4.19 9.16 10.33
C THR A 54 4.60 8.42 9.05
N ALA A 55 5.89 8.13 8.88
CA ALA A 55 6.41 7.36 7.76
C ALA A 55 5.88 5.92 7.78
N GLU A 56 5.86 5.27 8.94
CA GLU A 56 5.27 3.94 9.13
C GLU A 56 3.79 3.92 8.74
N LEU A 57 3.01 4.93 9.14
CA LEU A 57 1.59 5.04 8.77
C LEU A 57 1.40 5.14 7.25
N TYR A 58 2.22 5.94 6.57
CA TYR A 58 2.14 6.06 5.11
C TYR A 58 2.53 4.76 4.41
N LEU A 59 3.58 4.09 4.89
CA LEU A 59 4.00 2.79 4.36
C LEU A 59 2.92 1.72 4.57
N ALA A 60 2.30 1.70 5.75
CA ALA A 60 1.16 0.83 6.05
C ALA A 60 0.01 1.09 5.07
N ARG A 61 -0.39 2.35 4.84
CA ARG A 61 -1.45 2.67 3.87
C ARG A 61 -1.11 2.29 2.43
N ALA A 62 0.17 2.26 2.07
CA ALA A 62 0.61 1.88 0.74
C ALA A 62 0.64 0.36 0.53
N ARG A 63 0.65 -0.44 1.62
CA ARG A 63 0.85 -1.90 1.56
C ARG A 63 -0.29 -2.71 2.14
N ASP A 64 -1.03 -2.13 3.08
CA ASP A 64 -1.98 -2.87 3.88
C ASP A 64 -3.33 -2.98 3.20
N ILE A 65 -3.85 -4.20 3.19
CA ILE A 65 -5.22 -4.51 2.82
C ILE A 65 -6.01 -4.73 4.10
N THR A 66 -7.12 -4.01 4.22
CA THR A 66 -8.04 -4.14 5.35
C THR A 66 -9.40 -4.61 4.88
N TRP A 67 -9.98 -5.59 5.58
CA TRP A 67 -11.35 -6.03 5.35
C TRP A 67 -12.13 -6.25 6.65
N GLN A 68 -13.46 -6.16 6.55
CA GLN A 68 -14.37 -6.38 7.66
C GLN A 68 -15.53 -7.30 7.25
N ILE A 69 -15.84 -8.27 8.12
CA ILE A 69 -17.04 -9.11 8.06
C ILE A 69 -18.03 -8.58 9.10
N PRO A 70 -19.31 -8.36 8.76
CA PRO A 70 -20.29 -7.83 9.70
C PRO A 70 -20.45 -8.73 10.93
N GLY A 71 -20.34 -8.14 12.12
CA GLY A 71 -20.39 -8.85 13.39
C GLY A 71 -19.09 -9.53 13.82
N LEU A 72 -18.02 -9.46 13.02
CA LEU A 72 -16.69 -9.96 13.37
C LEU A 72 -15.66 -8.82 13.47
N ARG A 73 -14.45 -9.17 13.92
CA ARG A 73 -13.32 -8.25 13.99
C ARG A 73 -12.79 -7.93 12.59
N SER A 74 -12.41 -6.67 12.38
CA SER A 74 -11.62 -6.23 11.24
C SER A 74 -10.28 -6.98 11.18
N ARG A 75 -9.81 -7.24 9.96
CA ARG A 75 -8.55 -7.92 9.66
C ARG A 75 -7.70 -7.03 8.76
N CYS A 76 -6.39 -7.10 8.92
CA CYS A 76 -5.41 -6.33 8.18
C CYS A 76 -4.22 -7.24 7.85
N ILE A 77 -3.75 -7.23 6.60
CA ILE A 77 -2.52 -7.88 6.16
C ILE A 77 -1.71 -6.88 5.34
N SER A 78 -0.39 -6.97 5.38
CA SER A 78 0.50 -6.21 4.50
C SER A 78 0.79 -7.04 3.25
N VAL A 79 0.63 -6.45 2.07
CA VAL A 79 0.96 -7.09 0.79
C VAL A 79 2.20 -6.47 0.20
N TYR A 80 3.15 -7.32 -0.17
CA TYR A 80 4.42 -6.90 -0.76
C TYR A 80 4.37 -6.98 -2.29
N GLU A 81 3.83 -8.08 -2.82
CA GLU A 81 3.72 -8.31 -4.26
C GLU A 81 2.40 -7.80 -4.86
N SER A 82 2.52 -6.95 -5.88
CA SER A 82 1.39 -6.30 -6.56
C SER A 82 0.49 -7.29 -7.31
N ARG A 83 1.11 -8.34 -7.88
CA ARG A 83 0.43 -9.46 -8.55
C ARG A 83 -0.54 -10.19 -7.62
N ASP A 84 -0.11 -10.51 -6.41
CA ASP A 84 -0.92 -11.28 -5.46
C ASP A 84 -2.20 -10.53 -5.07
N LEU A 85 -2.09 -9.20 -4.94
CA LEU A 85 -3.25 -8.33 -4.77
C LEU A 85 -4.14 -8.33 -6.02
N TYR A 86 -3.59 -8.20 -7.22
CA TYR A 86 -4.41 -8.21 -8.44
C TYR A 86 -5.14 -9.54 -8.61
N GLU A 87 -4.46 -10.68 -8.52
CA GLU A 87 -5.07 -12.01 -8.69
C GLU A 87 -6.19 -12.26 -7.67
N ALA A 88 -6.00 -11.86 -6.42
CA ALA A 88 -7.01 -12.02 -5.38
C ALA A 88 -8.29 -11.23 -5.68
N PHE A 89 -8.17 -10.03 -6.26
CA PHE A 89 -9.30 -9.13 -6.48
C PHE A 89 -9.81 -9.12 -7.93
N TYR A 90 -9.09 -9.71 -8.87
CA TYR A 90 -9.52 -9.85 -10.26
C TYR A 90 -10.84 -10.61 -10.37
N ASP A 91 -10.95 -11.73 -9.64
CA ASP A 91 -12.15 -12.56 -9.61
C ASP A 91 -13.40 -11.83 -9.05
N LEU A 92 -13.21 -10.73 -8.28
CA LEU A 92 -14.32 -9.87 -7.82
C LEU A 92 -14.94 -9.03 -8.93
N GLN A 93 -14.26 -8.86 -10.04
CA GLN A 93 -14.80 -8.10 -11.17
C GLN A 93 -15.88 -8.90 -11.93
N TRP A 94 -16.03 -10.20 -11.65
CA TRP A 94 -16.95 -11.09 -12.37
C TRP A 94 -18.17 -11.51 -11.55
N SER A 95 -19.36 -11.05 -11.95
CA SER A 95 -20.63 -11.27 -11.23
C SER A 95 -21.23 -12.67 -11.45
N GLY A 96 -20.74 -13.68 -10.74
CA GLY A 96 -21.26 -15.07 -10.73
C GLY A 96 -22.00 -15.46 -9.44
N GLU A 97 -22.77 -16.55 -9.47
CA GLU A 97 -23.72 -16.91 -8.38
C GLU A 97 -23.10 -17.44 -7.06
N GLN A 98 -21.79 -17.73 -7.00
CA GLN A 98 -21.08 -17.98 -5.75
C GLN A 98 -19.65 -17.41 -5.83
N GLU A 99 -19.47 -16.21 -5.30
CA GLU A 99 -18.19 -15.52 -5.25
C GLU A 99 -17.44 -15.88 -3.96
N MET A 100 -16.33 -16.61 -4.11
CA MET A 100 -15.31 -16.70 -3.06
C MET A 100 -14.00 -16.11 -3.58
N VAL A 101 -13.46 -15.14 -2.86
CA VAL A 101 -12.17 -14.53 -3.14
C VAL A 101 -11.09 -15.27 -2.39
N ARG A 102 -10.01 -15.65 -3.06
CA ARG A 102 -8.82 -16.18 -2.41
C ARG A 102 -7.92 -15.02 -1.98
N LEU A 103 -7.65 -14.89 -0.68
CA LEU A 103 -6.55 -14.07 -0.19
C LEU A 103 -5.34 -14.96 0.06
N ALA A 104 -4.28 -14.73 -0.70
CA ALA A 104 -2.97 -15.30 -0.41
C ALA A 104 -2.42 -14.69 0.89
N SER A 105 -1.86 -15.53 1.76
CA SER A 105 -1.17 -15.10 2.98
C SER A 105 0.30 -15.45 2.82
N GLU A 106 1.18 -14.46 2.74
CA GLU A 106 2.62 -14.69 2.60
C GLU A 106 3.25 -15.34 3.85
N GLU A 107 2.64 -15.21 5.05
CA GLU A 107 3.31 -15.58 6.31
C GLU A 107 2.85 -16.91 6.95
N TYR A 108 1.81 -17.58 6.43
CA TYR A 108 1.32 -18.86 6.99
C TYR A 108 0.74 -19.76 5.90
N TYR A 109 0.91 -21.09 6.05
CA TYR A 109 0.42 -22.16 5.16
C TYR A 109 -1.11 -22.27 4.99
N TYR A 110 -1.86 -21.19 5.19
CA TYR A 110 -3.32 -21.19 5.08
C TYR A 110 -3.77 -20.19 4.02
N GLU A 111 -4.39 -20.73 2.98
CA GLU A 111 -5.19 -19.95 2.02
C GLU A 111 -6.52 -19.59 2.67
N ILE A 112 -6.95 -18.34 2.56
CA ILE A 112 -8.25 -17.88 3.08
C ILE A 112 -9.18 -17.64 1.90
N PHE A 113 -10.30 -18.35 1.90
CA PHE A 113 -11.41 -18.12 0.96
C PHE A 113 -12.46 -17.23 1.62
N LEU A 114 -12.83 -16.16 0.94
CA LEU A 114 -13.70 -15.11 1.41
C LEU A 114 -15.00 -15.09 0.59
N ASN A 115 -16.12 -15.47 1.21
CA ASN A 115 -17.43 -15.28 0.59
C ASN A 115 -17.77 -13.78 0.52
N THR A 116 -17.93 -13.24 -0.68
CA THR A 116 -18.16 -11.80 -0.91
C THR A 116 -19.49 -11.31 -0.35
N SER A 117 -20.50 -12.17 -0.31
CA SER A 117 -21.80 -11.87 0.30
C SER A 117 -21.71 -11.68 1.81
N ALA A 118 -20.59 -12.05 2.43
CA ALA A 118 -20.33 -11.93 3.85
C ALA A 118 -19.32 -10.80 4.17
N ILE A 119 -18.97 -9.93 3.23
CA ILE A 119 -18.01 -8.83 3.43
C ILE A 119 -18.72 -7.49 3.34
N ASP A 120 -18.46 -6.62 4.33
CA ASP A 120 -19.00 -5.25 4.31
C ASP A 120 -18.20 -4.36 3.36
N TYR A 121 -16.87 -4.43 3.45
CA TYR A 121 -15.96 -3.68 2.59
C TYR A 121 -14.55 -4.30 2.57
N ILE A 122 -13.83 -4.02 1.50
CA ILE A 122 -12.39 -4.25 1.39
C ILE A 122 -11.73 -2.95 0.92
N ALA A 123 -10.63 -2.58 1.56
CA ALA A 123 -9.79 -1.46 1.16
C ALA A 123 -8.41 -1.99 0.79
N ALA A 124 -7.96 -1.69 -0.42
CA ALA A 124 -6.66 -2.07 -0.96
C ALA A 124 -5.96 -0.87 -1.62
N PRO A 125 -4.62 -0.81 -1.64
CA PRO A 125 -3.89 0.26 -2.30
C PRO A 125 -4.07 0.21 -3.83
N ALA A 126 -4.66 1.25 -4.42
CA ALA A 126 -4.99 1.27 -5.86
C ALA A 126 -3.77 1.09 -6.78
N HIS A 127 -2.65 1.75 -6.45
CA HIS A 127 -1.41 1.65 -7.23
C HIS A 127 -0.85 0.22 -7.29
N LYS A 128 -0.97 -0.55 -6.20
CA LYS A 128 -0.57 -1.96 -6.16
C LYS A 128 -1.46 -2.83 -7.05
N PHE A 129 -2.77 -2.54 -7.05
CA PHE A 129 -3.70 -3.28 -7.90
C PHE A 129 -3.42 -3.05 -9.38
N HIS A 130 -3.21 -1.79 -9.78
CA HIS A 130 -2.94 -1.45 -11.18
C HIS A 130 -1.56 -1.93 -11.66
N GLU A 131 -0.54 -1.90 -10.79
CA GLU A 131 0.75 -2.52 -11.10
C GLU A 131 0.61 -4.03 -11.34
N GLY A 132 -0.20 -4.73 -10.54
CA GLY A 132 -0.49 -6.15 -10.75
C GLY A 132 -1.23 -6.42 -12.07
N GLU A 133 -2.19 -5.56 -12.44
CA GLU A 133 -2.89 -5.62 -13.73
C GLU A 133 -1.91 -5.54 -14.92
N LEU A 134 -0.99 -4.57 -14.88
CA LEU A 134 0.04 -4.41 -15.91
C LEU A 134 0.99 -5.61 -15.98
N GLN A 135 1.39 -6.15 -14.81
CA GLN A 135 2.23 -7.35 -14.74
C GLN A 135 1.54 -8.56 -15.38
N SER A 136 0.26 -8.80 -15.04
CA SER A 136 -0.51 -9.88 -15.64
C SER A 136 -0.69 -9.71 -17.15
N ALA A 137 -1.01 -8.50 -17.62
CA ALA A 137 -1.15 -8.23 -19.06
C ALA A 137 0.18 -8.41 -19.82
N ALA A 138 1.31 -8.02 -19.23
CA ALA A 138 2.62 -8.20 -19.83
C ALA A 138 3.00 -9.68 -19.97
N GLU A 139 2.63 -10.53 -19.02
CA GLU A 139 2.83 -11.99 -19.11
C GLU A 139 1.96 -12.62 -20.20
N GLU A 140 0.67 -12.25 -20.29
CA GLU A 140 -0.21 -12.74 -21.37
C GLU A 140 0.30 -12.37 -22.76
N MET A 141 0.90 -11.19 -22.93
CA MET A 141 1.52 -10.76 -24.20
C MET A 141 2.91 -11.38 -24.46
N GLY A 142 3.59 -11.86 -23.41
CA GLY A 142 4.89 -12.53 -23.51
C GLY A 142 4.81 -14.03 -23.81
N GLU A 143 3.64 -14.65 -23.64
CA GLU A 143 3.38 -16.07 -23.94
C GLU A 143 3.06 -16.35 -25.44
N GLU A 144 3.07 -15.33 -26.31
CA GLU A 144 2.82 -15.48 -27.77
C GLU A 144 4.07 -15.79 -28.64
N GLU A 145 5.24 -16.10 -28.08
CA GLU A 145 6.43 -16.58 -28.84
C GLU A 145 6.64 -18.11 -28.82
#